data_AF-A0A1H9GP42-F1
#
_entry.id   AF-A0A1H9GP42-F1
#
_cell.length_a   1.000
_cell.length_b   1.000
_cell.length_c   1.000
_cell.angle_alpha   90.00
_cell.angle_beta   90.00
_cell.angle_gamma   90.00
#
_symmetry.space_group_name_H-M   'P 1'
#
loop_
_entity.id
_entity.type
_entity.pdbx_description
1 polymer ?
#
loop_
_entity_poly.entity_id
_entity_poly.type
_entity_poly.pdbx_seq_one_letter_code
_entity_poly.pdbx_strand_id
1 'polypeptide(L)'
;MDSHEEAAIAQNIVAFRAKKSYVSNFLYAMFSTEINKKKAERIVMGAVQPSIKVSQLINVNYAVTKNINEQSRIGSFFSELDHLITLHQRMPENSLKYT
;
A
#
# COMPACT_ATOMS: atom_id res chain seq x y z
N MET A 1 7.88 -11.78 19.04
CA MET A 1 6.52 -11.95 18.49
C MET A 1 5.71 -10.80 19.04
N ASP A 2 5.82 -9.62 18.43
CA ASP A 2 4.90 -8.52 18.74
C ASP A 2 3.76 -8.66 17.76
N SER A 3 2.69 -9.33 18.18
CA SER A 3 1.40 -9.22 17.52
C SER A 3 0.94 -7.78 17.73
N HIS A 4 1.18 -6.90 16.74
CA HIS A 4 0.73 -5.51 16.69
C HIS A 4 -0.82 -5.40 16.61
N GLU A 5 -1.54 -6.16 17.44
CA GLU A 5 -2.99 -6.15 17.54
C GLU A 5 -3.51 -4.83 18.12
N GLU A 6 -2.68 -4.09 18.86
CA GLU A 6 -2.97 -2.77 19.40
C GLU A 6 -2.04 -1.70 18.81
N ALA A 7 -2.28 -1.33 17.55
CA ALA A 7 -1.64 -0.18 16.92
C ALA A 7 -2.61 1.01 16.89
N ALA A 8 -2.20 2.15 17.46
CA ALA A 8 -2.96 3.40 17.33
C ALA A 8 -2.72 4.01 15.95
N ILE A 9 -3.79 4.18 15.17
CA ILE A 9 -3.74 4.84 13.87
C ILE A 9 -4.06 6.33 14.07
N ALA A 10 -3.21 7.21 13.54
CA ALA A 10 -3.44 8.64 13.59
C ALA A 10 -4.75 9.03 12.89
N GLN A 11 -5.45 10.06 13.38
CA GLN A 11 -6.77 10.45 12.88
C GLN A 11 -6.80 10.82 11.38
N ASN A 12 -5.67 11.22 10.82
CA ASN A 12 -5.53 11.60 9.41
C ASN A 12 -5.18 10.41 8.50
N ILE A 13 -5.09 9.19 9.01
CA ILE A 13 -4.80 7.98 8.23
C ILE A 13 -6.10 7.23 7.96
N VAL A 14 -6.31 6.87 6.69
CA VAL A 14 -7.40 5.99 6.27
C VAL A 14 -6.83 4.60 6.01
N ALA A 15 -7.28 3.61 6.79
CA ALA A 15 -6.88 2.23 6.62
C ALA A 15 -7.80 1.49 5.64
N PHE A 16 -7.20 0.79 4.68
CA PHE A 16 -7.92 -0.14 3.81
C PHE A 16 -7.87 -1.55 4.39
N ARG A 17 -9.02 -2.21 4.46
CA ARG A 17 -9.11 -3.63 4.80
C ARG A 17 -9.64 -4.41 3.61
N ALA A 18 -8.83 -5.32 3.09
CA ALA A 18 -9.24 -6.20 2.01
C ALA A 18 -10.38 -7.12 2.47
N LYS A 19 -11.42 -7.26 1.64
CA LYS A 19 -12.44 -8.31 1.83
C LYS A 19 -11.85 -9.65 1.44
N LYS A 20 -12.46 -10.76 1.90
CA LYS A 20 -12.02 -12.14 1.59
C LYS A 20 -11.83 -12.44 0.09
N SER A 21 -12.52 -11.70 -0.79
CA SER A 21 -12.43 -11.85 -2.25
C SER A 21 -11.26 -11.09 -2.91
N TYR A 22 -10.42 -10.41 -2.12
CA TYR A 22 -9.32 -9.61 -2.63
C TYR A 22 -8.01 -9.90 -1.89
N VAL A 23 -6.90 -9.91 -2.63
CA VAL A 23 -5.56 -10.10 -2.09
C VAL A 23 -4.96 -8.75 -1.66
N SER A 24 -4.52 -8.64 -0.41
CA SER A 24 -3.97 -7.38 0.14
C SER A 24 -2.73 -6.89 -0.61
N ASN A 25 -1.77 -7.76 -0.93
CA ASN A 25 -0.55 -7.39 -1.64
C ASN A 25 -0.84 -6.86 -3.06
N PHE A 26 -1.86 -7.41 -3.71
CA PHE A 26 -2.33 -6.92 -5.00
C PHE A 26 -2.96 -5.53 -4.87
N LEU A 27 -3.82 -5.31 -3.88
CA LEU A 27 -4.42 -3.99 -3.65
C LEU A 27 -3.35 -2.95 -3.32
N TYR A 28 -2.35 -3.30 -2.53
CA TYR A 28 -1.19 -2.46 -2.26
C TYR A 28 -0.46 -2.07 -3.55
N ALA A 29 -0.07 -3.06 -4.37
CA ALA A 29 0.57 -2.80 -5.66
C ALA A 29 -0.31 -1.93 -6.59
N MET A 30 -1.62 -2.17 -6.62
CA MET A 30 -2.58 -1.42 -7.42
C MET A 30 -2.67 0.05 -6.97
N PHE A 31 -2.79 0.31 -5.66
CA PHE A 31 -2.82 1.68 -5.13
C PHE A 31 -1.49 2.42 -5.31
N SER A 32 -0.38 1.70 -5.32
CA SER A 32 0.97 2.25 -5.53
C SER A 32 1.25 2.68 -6.98
N THR A 33 0.37 2.38 -7.94
CA THR A 33 0.51 2.87 -9.31
C THR A 33 0.30 4.38 -9.41
N GLU A 34 1.04 5.04 -10.29
CA GLU A 34 0.98 6.50 -10.48
C GLU A 34 -0.42 7.02 -10.83
N ILE A 35 -1.18 6.25 -11.60
CA ILE A 35 -2.56 6.60 -11.96
C ILE A 35 -3.45 6.63 -10.72
N ASN A 36 -3.31 5.65 -9.84
CA ASN A 36 -4.14 5.54 -8.64
C ASN A 36 -3.68 6.48 -7.52
N LYS A 37 -2.38 6.77 -7.43
CA LYS A 37 -1.87 7.88 -6.60
C LYS A 37 -2.45 9.22 -7.03
N LYS A 38 -2.40 9.55 -8.33
CA LYS A 38 -2.99 10.78 -8.87
C LYS A 38 -4.50 10.89 -8.60
N LYS A 39 -5.22 9.77 -8.63
CA LYS A 39 -6.65 9.75 -8.24
C LYS A 39 -6.85 10.08 -6.76
N ALA A 40 -5.99 9.55 -5.89
CA ALA A 40 -6.03 9.86 -4.46
C ALA A 40 -5.62 11.32 -4.18
N GLU A 41 -4.60 11.84 -4.86
CA GLU A 41 -4.15 13.24 -4.74
C GLU A 41 -5.24 14.25 -5.11
N ARG A 42 -6.06 13.95 -6.12
CA ARG A 42 -7.18 14.82 -6.55
C ARG A 42 -8.26 15.01 -5.49
N ILE A 43 -8.36 14.11 -4.53
CA ILE A 43 -9.35 14.18 -3.45
C ILE A 43 -8.73 14.61 -2.11
N VAL A 44 -7.43 14.94 -2.10
CA VAL A 44 -6.77 15.54 -0.93
C VAL A 44 -7.30 16.96 -0.74
N MET A 45 -7.71 17.28 0.48
CA MET A 45 -8.09 18.63 0.86
C MET A 45 -6.86 19.43 1.28
N GLY A 46 -6.66 20.60 0.66
CA GLY A 46 -5.54 21.50 0.94
C GLY A 46 -5.70 22.25 2.27
N ALA A 47 -5.42 21.57 3.37
CA ALA A 47 -5.22 22.19 4.69
C ALA A 47 -3.74 22.17 5.08
N VAL A 48 -3.38 22.76 6.22
CA VAL A 48 -2.01 22.68 6.80
C VAL A 48 -1.54 21.23 6.95
N GLN A 49 -2.47 20.31 7.21
CA GLN A 49 -2.27 18.87 7.13
C GLN A 49 -3.15 18.27 6.02
N PRO A 50 -2.58 17.67 4.96
CA PRO A 50 -3.36 17.05 3.91
C PRO A 50 -4.21 15.90 4.48
N SER A 51 -5.48 15.86 4.10
CA SER A 51 -6.42 14.84 4.56
C SER A 51 -7.37 14.43 3.44
N ILE A 52 -7.82 13.17 3.52
CA ILE A 52 -8.79 12.59 2.58
C ILE A 52 -10.02 12.16 3.38
N LYS A 53 -11.21 12.62 2.97
CA LYS A 53 -12.47 12.13 3.54
C LYS A 53 -12.77 10.73 3.02
N VAL A 54 -13.17 9.82 3.91
CA VAL A 54 -13.60 8.47 3.55
C VAL A 54 -14.73 8.51 2.51
N SER A 55 -15.66 9.45 2.63
CA SER A 55 -16.76 9.63 1.68
C SER A 55 -16.32 10.01 0.26
N GLN A 56 -15.16 10.65 0.09
CA GLN A 56 -14.62 10.93 -1.26
C GLN A 56 -13.87 9.71 -1.80
N LEU A 57 -13.15 9.00 -0.92
CA LEU A 57 -12.37 7.83 -1.28
C LEU A 57 -13.23 6.68 -1.80
N ILE A 58 -14.40 6.44 -1.20
CA ILE A 58 -15.35 5.41 -1.65
C ILE A 58 -15.91 5.67 -3.06
N ASN A 59 -15.86 6.92 -3.54
CA ASN A 59 -16.39 7.33 -4.84
C ASN A 59 -15.31 7.31 -5.94
N VAL A 60 -14.07 6.94 -5.60
CA VAL A 60 -13.00 6.80 -6.60
C VAL A 60 -13.15 5.48 -7.34
N ASN A 61 -13.23 5.56 -8.67
CA ASN A 61 -13.29 4.37 -9.52
C ASN A 61 -11.90 3.77 -9.75
N TYR A 62 -11.71 2.55 -9.27
CA TYR A 62 -10.52 1.74 -9.50
C TYR A 62 -10.82 0.60 -10.46
N ALA A 63 -9.93 0.38 -11.42
CA ALA A 63 -9.96 -0.81 -12.26
C ALA A 63 -9.33 -1.96 -11.47
N VAL A 64 -10.13 -2.95 -11.09
CA VAL A 64 -9.71 -4.05 -10.22
C VAL A 64 -10.22 -5.36 -10.81
N THR A 65 -9.32 -6.30 -11.09
CA THR A 65 -9.72 -7.64 -11.54
C THR A 65 -10.41 -8.40 -10.40
N LYS A 66 -11.48 -9.15 -10.73
CA LYS A 66 -12.18 -10.02 -9.79
C LYS A 66 -11.58 -11.43 -9.73
N ASN A 67 -10.61 -11.73 -10.59
CA ASN A 67 -9.98 -13.04 -10.65
C ASN A 67 -8.94 -13.19 -9.53
N ILE A 68 -9.23 -14.01 -8.53
CA ILE A 68 -8.35 -14.18 -7.37
C ILE A 68 -6.98 -14.76 -7.73
N ASN A 69 -6.90 -15.64 -8.74
CA ASN A 69 -5.64 -16.24 -9.17
C ASN A 69 -4.75 -15.19 -9.83
N GLU A 70 -5.32 -14.31 -10.64
CA GLU A 70 -4.61 -13.19 -11.24
C GLU A 70 -4.11 -12.22 -10.17
N GLN A 71 -4.98 -11.83 -9.22
CA GLN A 71 -4.58 -11.00 -8.08
C GLN A 71 -3.43 -11.61 -7.30
N SER A 72 -3.50 -12.91 -6.99
CA SER A 72 -2.44 -13.60 -6.26
C SER A 72 -1.12 -13.57 -7.02
N ARG A 73 -1.13 -13.85 -8.32
CA ARG A 73 0.10 -13.85 -9.14
C ARG A 73 0.74 -12.47 -9.21
N ILE A 74 -0.05 -11.44 -9.47
CA ILE A 74 0.43 -10.05 -9.55
C ILE A 74 0.92 -9.58 -8.18
N GLY A 75 0.15 -9.82 -7.13
CA GLY A 75 0.49 -9.42 -5.77
C GLY A 75 1.77 -10.08 -5.26
N SER A 76 1.94 -11.39 -5.50
CA SER A 76 3.17 -12.10 -5.13
C SER A 76 4.38 -11.60 -5.90
N PHE A 77 4.24 -11.36 -7.21
CA PHE A 77 5.33 -10.85 -8.04
C PHE A 77 5.89 -9.52 -7.53
N PHE A 78 5.03 -8.53 -7.29
CA PHE A 78 5.49 -7.23 -6.78
C PHE A 78 6.00 -7.32 -5.33
N SER A 79 5.39 -8.15 -4.50
CA SER A 79 5.89 -8.38 -3.13
C SER A 79 7.29 -9.00 -3.11
N GLU A 80 7.57 -9.93 -4.03
CA GLU A 80 8.89 -10.54 -4.18
C GLU A 80 9.92 -9.52 -4.71
N LEU A 81 9.52 -8.69 -5.66
CA LEU A 81 10.36 -7.60 -6.16
C LEU A 81 10.72 -6.60 -5.05
N ASP A 82 9.74 -6.17 -4.25
CA ASP A 82 9.97 -5.27 -3.11
C ASP A 82 10.91 -5.92 -2.07
N HIS A 83 10.76 -7.23 -1.83
CA HIS A 83 11.65 -7.97 -0.96
C HIS A 83 13.10 -8.00 -1.51
N LEU A 84 13.27 -8.25 -2.81
CA LEU A 84 14.60 -8.25 -3.44
C LEU A 84 15.24 -6.86 -3.41
N ILE A 85 14.48 -5.80 -3.68
CA ILE A 85 14.94 -4.40 -3.57
C ILE A 85 15.37 -4.11 -2.13
N THR A 86 14.54 -4.48 -1.15
CA THR A 86 14.84 -4.29 0.27
C THR A 86 16.11 -5.03 0.68
N LEU A 87 16.28 -6.29 0.22
CA LEU A 87 17.48 -7.07 0.48
C LEU A 87 18.72 -6.39 -0.11
N HIS A 88 18.64 -5.97 -1.38
CA HIS A 88 19.73 -5.28 -2.05
C HIS A 88 20.11 -3.96 -1.37
N GLN A 89 19.13 -3.18 -0.90
CA GLN A 89 19.34 -1.91 -0.22
C GLN A 89 19.88 -2.06 1.22
N ARG A 90 19.65 -3.20 1.89
CA ARG A 90 20.23 -3.49 3.21
C ARG A 90 21.68 -3.96 3.17
N MET A 91 22.14 -4.48 2.03
CA MET A 91 23.54 -4.90 1.86
C MET A 91 24.56 -3.75 2.10
N PRO A 92 24.36 -2.51 1.62
CA PRO A 92 25.28 -1.40 1.90
C PRO A 92 25.27 -0.92 3.37
N GLU A 93 24.19 -1.13 4.15
CA GLU A 93 24.17 -0.75 5.57
C GLU A 93 24.98 -1.71 6.47
N ASN A 94 25.05 -2.99 6.11
CA ASN A 94 25.77 -3.99 6.91
C ASN A 94 27.28 -4.01 6.62
N SER A 95 27.73 -3.56 5.45
CA SER A 95 29.15 -3.46 5.12
C SER A 95 29.85 -2.24 5.71
N LEU A 96 29.10 -1.21 6.12
CA LEU A 96 29.63 0.01 6.78
C LEU A 96 29.72 -0.09 8.31
N LYS A 97 29.21 -1.17 8.93
CA LYS A 97 29.28 -1.36 10.40
C LYS A 97 30.54 -2.07 10.90
N TYR A 98 31.42 -2.47 9.98
CA TYR A 98 32.68 -3.18 10.29
C TYR A 98 33.92 -2.43 9.78
N THR A 99 33.80 -1.14 9.47
CA THR A 99 34.94 -0.23 9.20
C THR A 99 34.90 0.89 10.21
#